data_AF-A0A2V5K4E9-F1
#
_entry.id   AF-A0A2V5K4E9-F1
#
_cell.length_a   1.000
_cell.length_b   1.000
_cell.length_c   1.000
_cell.angle_alpha   90.00
_cell.angle_beta   90.00
_cell.angle_gamma   90.00
#
_symmetry.space_group_name_H-M   'P 1'
#
loop_
_entity.id
_entity.type
_entity.pdbx_description
1 polymer ?
#
loop_
_entity_poly.entity_id
_entity_poly.type
_entity_poly.pdbx_seq_one_letter_code
_entity_poly.pdbx_strand_id
1 'polypeptide(L)' 'MATKKGVPQPAAEPADSPAYTREELLANAEALFGVKPEVLTGALYGCEEQPLTIQQTERMIRQFQQRKVQL' A
#
# COMPACT_ATOMS: atom_id res chain seq x y z
N MET A 1 18.30 21.38 17.76
CA MET A 1 16.88 21.57 17.45
C MET A 1 16.46 20.48 16.48
N ALA A 2 15.40 19.74 16.79
CA ALA A 2 14.96 18.57 16.05
C ALA A 2 14.18 18.98 14.79
N THR A 3 14.75 18.75 13.60
CA THR A 3 13.99 18.82 12.35
C THR A 3 13.44 17.43 12.03
N LYS A 4 12.25 17.15 12.55
CA LYS A 4 11.38 16.07 12.07
C LYS A 4 10.83 16.53 10.71
N LYS A 5 11.29 15.94 9.60
CA LYS A 5 10.62 16.10 8.29
C LYS A 5 10.93 14.92 7.37
N GLY A 6 10.51 13.74 7.82
CA GLY A 6 10.29 12.60 6.93
C GLY A 6 8.79 12.51 6.65
N VAL A 7 8.33 13.17 5.60
CA VAL A 7 7.14 12.78 4.81
C VAL A 7 7.32 13.41 3.42
N PRO A 8 7.82 12.67 2.42
CA PRO A 8 7.52 13.02 1.04
C PRO A 8 6.10 12.55 0.78
N GLN A 9 5.12 13.44 0.96
CA GLN A 9 3.79 13.29 0.35
C GLN A 9 3.88 13.89 -1.05
N PRO A 10 3.89 13.09 -2.13
CA PRO A 10 3.70 13.64 -3.46
C PRO A 10 2.19 13.76 -3.70
N ALA A 11 1.75 15.01 -3.67
CA ALA A 11 0.77 15.62 -4.56
C ALA A 11 -0.46 14.76 -4.95
N ALA A 12 -1.58 15.06 -4.31
CA ALA A 12 -2.89 14.89 -4.91
C ALA A 12 -3.21 16.12 -5.77
N GLU A 13 -3.24 15.96 -7.09
CA GLU A 13 -4.02 16.79 -8.02
C GLU A 13 -4.76 15.88 -9.03
N PRO A 14 -5.98 16.23 -9.45
CA PRO A 14 -7.05 15.27 -9.71
C PRO A 14 -7.21 14.94 -11.20
N ALA A 15 -6.98 13.69 -11.58
CA ALA A 15 -7.70 12.93 -12.61
C ALA A 15 -6.91 11.64 -12.87
N ASP A 16 -7.60 10.50 -12.83
CA ASP A 16 -7.05 9.15 -13.00
C ASP A 16 -6.22 8.62 -11.80
N SER A 17 -6.89 7.78 -11.00
CA SER A 17 -6.37 6.89 -9.94
C SER A 17 -4.92 7.10 -9.50
N PRO A 18 -4.67 7.74 -8.34
CA PRO A 18 -3.30 7.95 -7.86
C PRO A 18 -2.60 6.60 -7.64
N ALA A 19 -1.45 6.45 -8.29
CA ALA A 19 -0.59 5.29 -8.19
C ALA A 19 0.55 5.62 -7.21
N TYR A 20 0.76 4.73 -6.25
CA TYR A 20 1.67 4.89 -5.13
C TYR A 20 2.80 3.86 -5.21
N THR A 21 3.95 4.21 -4.66
CA THR A 21 5.03 3.26 -4.49
C THR A 21 4.71 2.31 -3.33
N ARG A 22 5.38 1.16 -3.32
CA ARG A 22 5.26 0.18 -2.23
C ARG A 22 5.56 0.81 -0.87
N GLU A 23 6.55 1.69 -0.79
CA GLU A 23 6.95 2.36 0.45
C GLU A 23 5.83 3.26 1.01
N GLU A 24 5.17 4.04 0.15
CA GLU A 24 4.04 4.89 0.55
C GLU A 24 2.83 4.07 0.99
N LEU A 25 2.54 2.99 0.26
CA LEU A 25 1.48 2.05 0.63
C LEU A 25 1.78 1.35 1.95
N LEU A 26 3.03 0.98 2.21
CA LEU A 26 3.47 0.35 3.47
C LEU A 26 3.40 1.31 4.64
N ALA A 27 3.85 2.55 4.44
CA ALA A 27 3.79 3.60 5.46
C ALA A 27 2.34 3.91 5.87
N ASN A 28 1.40 3.78 4.93
CA ASN A 28 -0.02 4.06 5.15
C ASN A 28 -0.90 2.79 5.19
N ALA A 29 -0.33 1.59 5.35
CA ALA A 29 -1.04 0.32 5.20
C ALA A 29 -2.23 0.19 6.17
N GLU A 30 -2.00 0.51 7.44
CA GLU A 30 -3.02 0.48 8.48
C GLU A 30 -4.07 1.57 8.27
N ALA A 31 -3.65 2.76 7.81
CA ALA A 31 -4.56 3.88 7.59
C ALA A 31 -5.44 3.73 6.35
N LEU A 32 -4.90 3.15 5.26
CA LEU A 32 -5.60 3.00 3.97
C LEU A 32 -6.43 1.72 3.90
N PHE A 33 -5.90 0.60 4.41
CA PHE A 33 -6.47 -0.72 4.22
C PHE A 33 -6.87 -1.40 5.53
N GLY A 34 -6.52 -0.84 6.69
CA GLY A 34 -6.76 -1.47 7.99
C GLY A 34 -5.96 -2.75 8.21
N VAL A 35 -4.90 -3.00 7.43
CA VAL A 35 -4.04 -4.18 7.55
C VAL A 35 -2.64 -3.78 7.98
N LYS A 36 -1.98 -4.69 8.71
CA LYS A 36 -0.58 -4.49 9.09
C LYS A 36 0.33 -4.39 7.85
N PRO A 37 1.43 -3.64 7.92
CA PRO A 37 2.41 -3.54 6.83
C PRO A 37 3.01 -4.90 6.45
N GLU A 38 3.05 -5.86 7.37
CA GLU A 38 3.43 -7.25 7.11
C GLU A 38 2.48 -7.95 6.13
N VAL A 39 1.17 -7.72 6.26
CA VAL A 39 0.14 -8.26 5.36
C VAL A 39 0.24 -7.63 3.99
N LEU A 40 0.45 -6.31 3.93
CA LEU A 40 0.67 -5.60 2.68
C LEU A 40 1.95 -6.05 1.98
N THR A 41 3.04 -6.24 2.74
CA THR A 41 4.30 -6.79 2.25
C THR A 41 4.12 -8.19 1.68
N GLY A 42 3.34 -9.03 2.34
CA GLY A 42 2.97 -10.37 1.88
C GLY A 42 2.07 -10.35 0.64
N ALA A 43 1.13 -9.41 0.57
CA ALA A 43 0.25 -9.22 -0.59
C ALA A 43 1.00 -8.71 -1.82
N LEU A 44 2.00 -7.85 -1.61
CA LEU A 44 2.91 -7.33 -2.64
C LEU A 44 4.15 -8.21 -2.84
N TYR A 45 4.23 -9.36 -2.18
CA TYR A 45 5.37 -10.26 -2.30
C TYR A 45 5.43 -10.86 -3.71
N GLY A 46 6.50 -10.56 -4.45
CA GLY A 46 6.63 -10.93 -5.87
C GLY A 46 5.91 -10.01 -6.85
N CYS A 47 5.34 -8.89 -6.38
CA CYS A 47 4.80 -7.85 -7.25
C CYS A 47 5.89 -6.81 -7.53
N GLU A 48 6.49 -6.89 -8.71
CA GLU A 48 7.48 -5.92 -9.21
C GLU A 48 6.83 -4.73 -9.93
N GLU A 49 5.51 -4.82 -10.17
CA GLU A 49 4.74 -3.74 -10.79
C GLU A 49 4.69 -2.53 -9.86
N GLN A 50 5.29 -1.45 -10.32
CA GLN A 50 5.27 -0.13 -9.68
C GLN A 50 5.07 0.90 -10.80
N PRO A 51 4.21 1.92 -10.62
CA PRO A 51 3.45 2.26 -9.41
C PRO A 51 2.11 1.50 -9.29
N LEU A 52 1.62 1.30 -8.05
CA LEU A 52 0.41 0.53 -7.75
C LEU A 52 -0.73 1.46 -7.29
N THR A 53 -1.93 1.27 -7.82
CA THR A 53 -3.10 2.01 -7.34
C THR A 53 -3.70 1.36 -6.09
N ILE A 54 -4.36 2.16 -5.25
CA ILE A 54 -5.08 1.69 -4.05
C ILE A 54 -6.00 0.51 -4.39
N GLN A 55 -6.72 0.59 -5.51
CA GLN A 55 -7.66 -0.45 -5.92
C GLN A 55 -6.96 -1.76 -6.29
N GLN A 56 -5.79 -1.70 -6.95
CA GLN A 56 -5.00 -2.90 -7.25
C GLN A 56 -4.42 -3.51 -5.98
N THR A 57 -3.86 -2.67 -5.12
CA THR A 57 -3.31 -3.08 -3.83
C THR A 57 -4.39 -3.72 -2.96
N GLU A 58 -5.59 -3.14 -2.87
CA GLU A 58 -6.71 -3.71 -2.12
C GLU A 58 -7.10 -5.09 -2.65
N ARG A 59 -7.14 -5.27 -3.98
CA ARG A 59 -7.42 -6.57 -4.60
C ARG A 59 -6.35 -7.60 -4.22
N MET A 60 -5.07 -7.22 -4.23
CA MET A 60 -3.97 -8.10 -3.81
C MET A 60 -4.06 -8.46 -2.33
N ILE A 61 -4.35 -7.49 -1.46
CA ILE A 61 -4.57 -7.73 -0.02
C ILE A 61 -5.74 -8.69 0.18
N ARG A 62 -6.88 -8.49 -0.50
CA ARG A 62 -8.05 -9.38 -0.40
C ARG A 62 -7.71 -10.79 -0.87
N GLN A 63 -7.02 -10.95 -2.00
CA GLN A 63 -6.53 -12.25 -2.48
C GLN A 63 -5.62 -12.94 -1.46
N PHE A 64 -4.71 -12.18 -0.85
CA PHE A 64 -3.81 -12.68 0.18
C PHE A 64 -4.56 -13.12 1.45
N GLN A 65 -5.53 -12.33 1.91
CA GLN A 65 -6.37 -12.68 3.07
C GLN A 65 -7.27 -13.89 2.80
N GLN A 66 -7.88 -13.99 1.61
CA GLN A 66 -8.71 -15.14 1.22
C GLN A 66 -7.90 -16.42 1.14
N ARG A 67 -6.65 -16.36 0.63
CA ARG A 67 -5.73 -17.51 0.60
C ARG A 67 -5.33 -18.01 1.99
N LYS A 68 -5.35 -17.15 3.02
CA LYS A 68 -5.06 -17.55 4.41
C LYS A 68 -6.30 -17.97 5.21
N VAL A 69 -7.52 -17.77 4.70
CA VAL A 69 -8.81 -18.03 5.39
C VAL A 69 -9.44 -19.38 5.02
N GLN A 70 -8.73 -20.25 4.30
CA GLN A 70 -9.11 -21.66 4.12
C GLN A 70 -8.19 -22.56 4.94
N LEU A 71 -8.40 -22.56 6.25
CA LEU A 71 -7.88 -23.55 7.19
C LEU A 71 -8.91 -23.75 8.30
#